data_AF-A0A7V1ULV2-F1
#
_entry.id   AF-A0A7V1ULV2-F1
#
_cell.length_a   1.000
_cell.length_b   1.000
_cell.length_c   1.000
_cell.angle_alpha   90.00
_cell.angle_beta   90.00
_cell.angle_gamma   90.00
#
_symmetry.space_group_name_H-M   'P 1'
#
loop_
_entity.id
_entity.type
_entity.pdbx_description
1 polymer ?
#
loop_
_entity_poly.entity_id
_entity_poly.type
_entity_poly.pdbx_seq_one_letter_code
_entity_poly.pdbx_strand_id
1 'polypeptide(L)'
;MSDEKVKIDVPEVPSVLPPAEQKKWVETYKAAFEEAQNDDPGDVVKQRQSALREANRLLRVEKITSADQAKALPKWKLVQCEEKDGVLKVVTIDGKKYSFGVGRGAKQQAPAGQGGGQNGAGQQGGGASTPPPAA
;
A
#
# COMPACT_ATOMS: atom_id res chain seq x y z
N MET A 1 16.25 -28.71 20.36
CA MET A 1 16.41 -28.74 18.90
C MET A 1 17.04 -27.42 18.52
N SER A 2 18.17 -27.45 17.83
CA SER A 2 18.97 -26.25 17.57
C SER A 2 18.20 -25.30 16.65
N ASP A 3 17.95 -24.12 17.16
CA ASP A 3 17.28 -23.01 16.49
C ASP A 3 18.22 -22.51 15.38
N GLU A 4 18.09 -23.06 14.18
CA GLU A 4 18.87 -22.62 13.02
C GLU A 4 18.33 -21.27 12.56
N LYS A 5 18.84 -20.18 13.15
CA LYS A 5 18.53 -18.82 12.73
C LYS A 5 18.87 -18.65 11.25
N VAL A 6 17.84 -18.55 10.43
CA VAL A 6 17.97 -18.37 8.98
C VAL A 6 18.65 -17.03 8.71
N LYS A 7 19.63 -17.02 7.80
CA LYS A 7 20.34 -15.80 7.38
C LYS A 7 19.33 -14.78 6.85
N ILE A 8 19.36 -13.57 7.41
CA ILE A 8 18.48 -12.48 7.01
C ILE A 8 18.84 -12.01 5.60
N ASP A 9 17.96 -12.30 4.66
CA ASP A 9 18.02 -11.83 3.28
C ASP A 9 17.22 -10.52 3.20
N VAL A 10 17.93 -9.40 3.10
CA VAL A 10 17.32 -8.07 3.05
C VAL A 10 16.93 -7.75 1.60
N PRO A 11 15.64 -7.48 1.31
CA PRO A 11 15.19 -7.15 -0.02
C PRO A 11 15.70 -5.77 -0.48
N GLU A 12 15.56 -5.50 -1.77
CA GLU A 12 15.87 -4.19 -2.34
C GLU A 12 15.07 -3.08 -1.64
N VAL A 13 15.79 -2.07 -1.16
CA VAL A 13 15.20 -0.94 -0.43
C VAL A 13 14.52 0.00 -1.43
N PRO A 14 13.30 0.49 -1.15
CA PRO A 14 12.62 1.42 -2.04
C PRO A 14 13.45 2.69 -2.31
N SER A 15 13.85 2.89 -3.56
CA SER A 15 14.67 4.03 -3.99
C SER A 15 13.98 5.39 -3.84
N VAL A 16 12.64 5.39 -3.70
CA VAL A 16 11.82 6.56 -3.37
C VAL A 16 12.09 7.12 -1.97
N LEU A 17 12.60 6.29 -1.05
CA LEU A 17 12.96 6.75 0.29
C LEU A 17 14.27 7.54 0.23
N PRO A 18 14.41 8.65 0.98
CA PRO A 18 15.70 9.30 1.14
C PRO A 18 16.67 8.39 1.90
N PRO A 19 18.01 8.58 1.78
CA PRO A 19 19.00 7.70 2.38
C PRO A 19 18.83 7.47 3.89
N ALA A 20 18.37 8.48 4.63
CA ALA A 20 18.08 8.36 6.06
C ALA A 20 16.92 7.38 6.34
N GLU A 21 15.84 7.45 5.56
CA GLU A 21 14.69 6.56 5.72
C GLU A 21 14.96 5.17 5.11
N GLN A 22 15.82 5.07 4.09
CA GLN A 22 16.30 3.77 3.58
C GLN A 22 17.00 2.98 4.67
N LYS A 23 17.90 3.64 5.43
CA LYS A 23 18.56 3.01 6.58
C LYS A 23 17.56 2.54 7.62
N LYS A 24 16.60 3.40 7.97
CA LYS A 24 15.52 3.08 8.91
C LYS A 24 14.64 1.92 8.44
N TRP A 25 14.36 1.83 7.14
CA TRP A 25 13.61 0.75 6.53
C TRP A 25 14.34 -0.58 6.66
N VAL A 26 15.66 -0.60 6.39
CA VAL A 26 16.50 -1.79 6.57
C VAL A 26 16.54 -2.22 8.04
N GLU A 27 16.71 -1.27 8.97
CA GLU A 27 16.72 -1.55 10.41
C GLU A 27 15.37 -2.11 10.88
N THR A 28 14.27 -1.52 10.43
CA THR A 28 12.91 -1.99 10.74
C THR A 28 12.65 -3.38 10.16
N TYR A 29 13.08 -3.63 8.93
CA TYR A 29 12.97 -4.94 8.30
C TYR A 29 13.73 -6.00 9.09
N LYS A 30 15.00 -5.75 9.44
CA LYS A 30 15.82 -6.70 10.19
C LYS A 30 15.22 -7.01 11.56
N ALA A 31 14.83 -5.99 12.31
CA ALA A 31 14.21 -6.16 13.63
C ALA A 31 12.92 -6.98 13.54
N ALA A 32 12.01 -6.62 12.62
CA ALA A 32 10.76 -7.34 12.44
C ALA A 32 10.97 -8.77 11.91
N PHE A 33 12.02 -9.02 11.13
CA PHE A 33 12.38 -10.36 10.67
C PHE A 33 12.89 -11.22 11.82
N GLU A 34 13.74 -10.68 12.70
CA GLU A 34 14.21 -11.36 13.90
C GLU A 34 13.07 -11.66 14.88
N GLU A 35 12.13 -10.74 15.06
CA GLU A 35 10.92 -11.00 15.86
C GLU A 35 10.08 -12.11 15.24
N ALA A 36 9.83 -12.05 13.93
CA ALA A 36 9.06 -13.07 13.23
C ALA A 36 9.74 -14.45 13.23
N GLN A 37 11.08 -14.52 13.33
CA GLN A 37 11.78 -15.80 13.51
C GLN A 37 11.40 -16.49 14.81
N ASN A 38 11.10 -15.73 15.88
CA ASN A 38 10.64 -16.28 17.15
C ASN A 38 9.15 -16.64 17.11
N ASP A 39 8.32 -15.82 16.44
CA ASP A 39 6.88 -16.06 16.35
C ASP A 39 6.52 -17.23 15.43
N ASP A 40 7.22 -17.36 14.30
CA ASP A 40 6.95 -18.32 13.24
C ASP A 40 8.23 -19.10 12.87
N PRO A 41 8.78 -19.92 13.79
CA PRO A 41 10.02 -20.64 13.53
C PRO A 41 9.88 -21.61 12.35
N GLY A 42 10.80 -21.52 11.40
CA GLY A 42 10.83 -22.37 10.20
C GLY A 42 10.00 -21.89 9.00
N ASP A 43 9.13 -20.88 9.15
CA ASP A 43 8.38 -20.31 8.02
C ASP A 43 9.03 -19.01 7.52
N VAL A 44 10.09 -19.17 6.73
CA VAL A 44 10.84 -18.04 6.16
C VAL A 44 9.98 -17.12 5.30
N VAL A 45 8.97 -17.66 4.61
CA VAL A 45 8.10 -16.86 3.75
C VAL A 45 7.24 -15.93 4.61
N LYS A 46 6.64 -16.46 5.67
CA LYS A 46 5.83 -15.67 6.59
C LYS A 46 6.67 -14.66 7.37
N GLN A 47 7.88 -15.04 7.79
CA GLN A 47 8.86 -14.13 8.41
C GLN A 47 9.18 -12.94 7.50
N ARG A 48 9.52 -13.21 6.23
CA ARG A 48 9.79 -12.16 5.23
C ARG A 48 8.58 -11.28 4.99
N GLN A 49 7.39 -11.85 4.88
CA GLN A 49 6.15 -11.08 4.69
C GLN A 49 5.84 -10.17 5.88
N SER A 50 6.05 -10.64 7.11
CA SER A 50 5.87 -9.84 8.32
C SER A 50 6.86 -8.68 8.37
N ALA A 51 8.14 -8.96 8.13
CA ALA A 51 9.20 -7.96 8.08
C ALA A 51 8.97 -6.91 6.99
N LEU A 52 8.58 -7.33 5.78
CA LEU A 52 8.21 -6.44 4.69
C LEU A 52 7.02 -5.57 5.05
N ARG A 53 5.99 -6.15 5.69
CA ARG A 53 4.81 -5.40 6.10
C ARG A 53 5.19 -4.30 7.09
N GLU A 54 6.06 -4.59 8.03
CA GLU A 54 6.49 -3.62 9.05
C GLU A 54 7.37 -2.54 8.45
N ALA A 55 8.38 -2.90 7.66
CA ALA A 55 9.24 -1.93 6.99
C ALA A 55 8.44 -1.01 6.04
N ASN A 56 7.48 -1.57 5.29
CA ASN A 56 6.61 -0.80 4.39
C ASN A 56 5.60 0.09 5.14
N ARG A 57 5.44 0.00 6.46
CA ARG A 57 4.68 1.01 7.22
C ARG A 57 5.31 2.40 7.12
N LEU A 58 6.62 2.49 6.95
CA LEU A 58 7.32 3.78 6.75
C LEU A 58 6.87 4.49 5.46
N LEU A 59 6.48 3.72 4.44
CA LEU A 59 5.95 4.24 3.18
C LEU A 59 4.50 4.72 3.31
N ARG A 60 3.78 4.36 4.38
CA ARG A 60 2.41 4.80 4.55
C ARG A 60 2.37 6.30 4.80
N VAL A 61 1.50 6.96 4.05
CA VAL A 61 1.14 8.35 4.27
C VAL A 61 -0.17 8.37 5.04
N GLU A 62 -0.18 9.09 6.16
CA GLU A 62 -1.41 9.31 6.93
C GLU A 62 -2.45 10.01 6.08
N LYS A 63 -3.72 9.81 6.43
CA LYS A 63 -4.82 10.39 5.69
C LYS A 63 -4.69 11.92 5.71
N ILE A 64 -4.54 12.50 4.53
CA ILE A 64 -4.51 13.94 4.36
C ILE A 64 -5.95 14.45 4.38
N THR A 65 -6.20 15.42 5.26
CA THR A 65 -7.52 16.02 5.48
C THR A 65 -7.61 17.44 4.95
N SER A 66 -6.49 18.14 4.78
CA SER A 66 -6.46 19.54 4.33
C SER A 66 -5.32 19.84 3.37
N ALA A 67 -5.46 20.95 2.65
CA ALA A 67 -4.41 21.48 1.77
C ALA A 67 -3.15 21.83 2.56
N ASP A 68 -3.28 22.40 3.75
CA ASP A 68 -2.15 22.68 4.64
C ASP A 68 -1.42 21.41 5.07
N GLN A 69 -2.16 20.35 5.41
CA GLN A 69 -1.56 19.07 5.77
C GLN A 69 -0.82 18.45 4.58
N ALA A 70 -1.38 18.55 3.36
CA ALA A 70 -0.68 18.13 2.15
C ALA A 70 0.64 18.89 1.94
N LYS A 71 0.61 20.21 2.11
CA LYS A 71 1.79 21.08 1.94
C LYS A 71 2.85 20.86 3.02
N ALA A 72 2.44 20.41 4.21
CA ALA A 72 3.34 20.06 5.31
C ALA A 72 4.01 18.69 5.19
N LEU A 73 3.55 17.82 4.27
CA LEU A 73 4.18 16.51 4.07
C LEU A 73 5.57 16.65 3.43
N PRO A 74 6.52 15.78 3.81
CA PRO A 74 7.83 15.77 3.17
C PRO A 74 7.70 15.39 1.69
N LYS A 75 8.48 16.06 0.83
CA LYS A 75 8.40 15.90 -0.64
C LYS A 75 8.52 14.44 -1.10
N TRP A 76 9.35 13.64 -0.45
CA TRP A 76 9.52 12.23 -0.79
C TRP A 76 8.26 11.37 -0.55
N LYS A 77 7.29 11.83 0.26
CA LYS A 77 5.98 11.18 0.44
C LYS A 77 4.96 11.56 -0.63
N LEU A 78 5.29 12.52 -1.49
CA LEU A 78 4.42 13.05 -2.54
C LEU A 78 4.98 12.67 -3.91
N VAL A 79 4.21 11.92 -4.68
CA VAL A 79 4.49 11.65 -6.10
C VAL A 79 4.10 12.86 -6.95
N GLN A 80 3.00 13.52 -6.58
CA GLN A 80 2.51 14.72 -7.27
C GLN A 80 1.91 15.68 -6.25
N CYS A 81 2.20 16.98 -6.39
CA CYS A 81 1.57 18.05 -5.63
C CYS A 81 1.47 19.27 -6.56
N GLU A 82 0.28 19.51 -7.11
CA GLU A 82 0.04 20.57 -8.09
C GLU A 82 -1.18 21.38 -7.68
N GLU A 83 -1.08 22.71 -7.71
CA GLU A 83 -2.19 23.62 -7.50
C GLU A 83 -2.61 24.19 -8.85
N LYS A 84 -3.85 23.91 -9.27
CA LYS A 84 -4.40 24.35 -10.54
C LYS A 84 -5.87 24.72 -10.41
N ASP A 85 -6.26 25.86 -10.97
CA ASP A 85 -7.65 26.37 -10.95
C ASP A 85 -8.27 26.45 -9.53
N GLY A 86 -7.44 26.80 -8.53
CA GLY A 86 -7.87 26.87 -7.14
C GLY A 86 -8.11 25.50 -6.48
N VAL A 87 -7.58 24.42 -7.06
CA VAL A 87 -7.61 23.07 -6.49
C VAL A 87 -6.18 22.52 -6.37
N LEU A 88 -5.81 22.10 -5.17
CA LEU A 88 -4.58 21.38 -4.87
C LEU A 88 -4.82 19.88 -5.07
N LYS A 89 -4.18 19.30 -6.09
CA LYS A 89 -4.15 17.87 -6.37
C LYS A 89 -2.88 17.26 -5.78
N VAL A 90 -3.06 16.17 -5.04
CA VAL A 90 -1.97 15.50 -4.33
C VAL A 90 -2.04 14.02 -4.59
N VAL A 91 -0.91 13.43 -4.98
CA VAL A 91 -0.74 11.98 -5.11
C VAL A 91 0.38 11.56 -4.18
N THR A 92 0.11 10.65 -3.26
CA THR A 92 1.08 10.14 -2.29
C THR A 92 1.83 8.91 -2.82
N ILE A 93 2.96 8.56 -2.21
CA ILE A 93 3.77 7.39 -2.60
C ILE A 93 3.05 6.04 -2.43
N ASP A 94 2.03 5.98 -1.57
CA ASP A 94 1.16 4.81 -1.44
C ASP A 94 0.01 4.79 -2.46
N GLY A 95 0.04 5.69 -3.45
CA GLY A 95 -0.91 5.73 -4.56
C GLY A 95 -2.23 6.43 -4.27
N LYS A 96 -2.42 6.97 -3.05
CA LYS A 96 -3.66 7.69 -2.71
C LYS A 96 -3.68 9.07 -3.36
N LYS A 97 -4.86 9.45 -3.86
CA LYS A 97 -5.10 10.73 -4.53
C LYS A 97 -6.03 11.58 -3.69
N TYR A 98 -5.65 12.83 -3.49
CA TYR A 98 -6.41 13.83 -2.76
C TYR A 98 -6.62 15.08 -3.61
N SER A 99 -7.70 15.80 -3.35
CA SER A 99 -8.00 17.08 -4.00
C SER A 99 -8.62 18.03 -3.00
N PHE A 100 -7.98 19.18 -2.81
CA PHE A 100 -8.42 20.19 -1.85
C PHE A 100 -8.68 21.49 -2.59
N GLY A 101 -9.85 22.09 -2.42
CA GLY A 101 -10.05 23.43 -2.95
C GLY A 101 -9.34 24.46 -2.05
N VAL A 102 -8.60 25.37 -2.67
CA VAL A 102 -7.73 26.35 -2.01
C VAL A 102 -8.33 27.77 -2.01
N GLY A 103 -9.53 27.94 -2.58
CA GLY A 103 -10.26 29.21 -2.62
C GLY A 103 -11.23 29.43 -1.45
N ARG A 104 -11.58 30.70 -1.16
CA ARG A 104 -12.61 31.10 -0.18
C ARG A 104 -13.96 30.46 -0.53
N GLY A 105 -14.26 29.30 0.05
CA GLY A 105 -15.55 28.62 -0.08
C GLY A 105 -15.51 27.17 -0.59
N ALA A 106 -14.32 26.59 -0.81
CA ALA A 106 -14.25 25.26 -1.41
C ALA A 106 -14.50 24.11 -0.41
N LYS A 107 -15.56 23.35 -0.64
CA LYS A 107 -15.86 22.09 0.07
C LYS A 107 -14.77 21.04 -0.23
N GLN A 108 -14.23 20.43 0.82
CA GLN A 108 -13.35 19.25 0.72
C GLN A 108 -14.01 18.16 -0.11
N GLN A 109 -13.32 17.64 -1.13
CA GLN A 109 -13.66 16.35 -1.72
C GLN A 109 -12.73 15.29 -1.14
N ALA A 110 -13.33 14.34 -0.42
CA ALA A 110 -12.68 13.12 0.05
C ALA A 110 -12.03 12.37 -1.13
N PRO A 111 -11.00 11.54 -0.89
CA PRO A 111 -10.32 10.79 -1.94
C PRO A 111 -11.35 10.07 -2.82
N ALA A 112 -11.37 10.42 -4.11
CA ALA A 112 -12.14 9.67 -5.10
C ALA A 112 -11.52 8.27 -5.16
N GLY A 113 -12.19 7.31 -4.54
CA GLY A 113 -11.80 5.91 -4.56
C GLY A 113 -11.49 5.52 -6.00
N GLN A 114 -10.32 4.94 -6.20
CA GLN A 114 -9.90 4.35 -7.47
C GLN A 114 -10.79 3.14 -7.74
N GLY A 115 -12.01 3.39 -8.21
CA GLY A 115 -12.88 2.40 -8.83
C GLY A 115 -12.35 2.14 -10.24
N GLY A 116 -11.66 1.02 -10.43
CA GLY A 116 -11.03 0.68 -11.71
C GLY A 116 -10.43 -0.72 -11.69
N GLY A 117 -11.27 -1.71 -11.47
CA GLY A 117 -10.94 -3.14 -11.55
C GLY A 117 -12.20 -3.95 -11.86
N GLN A 118 -12.94 -3.52 -12.89
CA GLN A 118 -14.06 -4.25 -13.46
C GLN A 118 -13.48 -5.35 -14.36
N ASN A 119 -13.14 -6.50 -13.80
CA ASN A 119 -12.99 -7.73 -14.58
C ASN A 119 -14.30 -8.49 -14.50
N GLY A 120 -15.11 -8.31 -15.53
CA GLY A 120 -16.24 -9.19 -15.82
C GLY A 120 -15.73 -10.55 -16.30
N ALA A 121 -16.25 -11.61 -15.70
CA ALA A 121 -16.33 -12.94 -16.30
C ALA A 121 -17.41 -13.74 -15.56
N GLY A 122 -18.65 -13.29 -15.67
CA GLY A 122 -19.84 -14.06 -15.32
C GLY A 122 -20.62 -14.38 -16.58
N GLN A 123 -20.27 -15.45 -17.30
CA GLN A 123 -21.21 -16.25 -18.10
C GLN A 123 -20.52 -17.44 -18.78
N GLN A 124 -20.79 -18.63 -18.28
CA GLN A 124 -20.82 -19.94 -18.96
C GLN A 124 -21.51 -20.85 -17.92
N GLY A 125 -22.68 -21.45 -18.10
CA GLY A 125 -23.36 -21.91 -19.30
C GLY A 125 -23.48 -23.44 -19.23
N GLY A 126 -24.71 -23.95 -19.09
CA GLY A 126 -25.06 -25.38 -19.28
C GLY A 126 -25.11 -26.21 -17.99
N GLY A 127 -26.11 -27.03 -17.72
CA GLY A 127 -27.31 -27.38 -18.47
C GLY A 127 -28.24 -28.17 -17.56
N ALA A 128 -29.53 -27.84 -17.59
CA ALA A 128 -30.57 -28.61 -16.94
C ALA A 128 -30.66 -29.98 -17.60
N SER A 129 -30.56 -31.04 -16.80
CA SER A 129 -30.84 -32.41 -17.24
C SER A 129 -32.35 -32.65 -17.17
N THR A 130 -33.00 -32.76 -18.34
CA THR A 130 -34.34 -33.34 -18.46
C THR A 130 -34.37 -34.24 -19.70
N PRO A 131 -34.47 -35.58 -19.56
CA PRO A 131 -34.75 -36.47 -20.67
C PRO A 131 -36.26 -36.48 -21.03
N PRO A 132 -36.63 -36.83 -22.28
CA PRO A 132 -37.99 -36.70 -22.82
C PRO A 132 -38.93 -37.84 -22.39
N PRO A 133 -40.25 -37.70 -22.64
CA PRO A 133 -41.25 -38.72 -22.33
C PRO A 133 -41.18 -39.89 -23.32
N ALA A 134 -41.38 -41.11 -22.82
CA ALA A 134 -41.62 -42.29 -23.64
C ALA A 134 -43.13 -42.39 -23.97
N ALA A 135 -43.40 -42.79 -25.21
CA ALA A 135 -44.73 -43.04 -25.78
C ALA A 135 -45.42 -44.27 -25.19
#